data_AF-A0AAW2Q3J8-F1
#
_entry.id   AF-A0AAW2Q3J8-F1
#
_cell.length_a   1.000
_cell.length_b   1.000
_cell.length_c   1.000
_cell.angle_alpha   90.00
_cell.angle_beta   90.00
_cell.angle_gamma   90.00
#
_symmetry.space_group_name_H-M   'P 1'
#
loop_
_entity.id
_entity.type
_entity.pdbx_description
1 polymer ?
#
loop_
_entity_poly.entity_id
_entity_poly.type
_entity_poly.pdbx_seq_one_letter_code
_entity_poly.pdbx_strand_id
1 'polypeptide(L)'
;MDPNYIAALKRRCPPADTTTIVQMDPGSFKNFDTDYYTLIRKRRGLLQTDAALLNNNVTSAYVQLHSSSSGTSSFFKDFADSMVKMGQIGVLTGSAGHIRRICSAIN
;
A
#
# COMPACT_ATOMS: atom_id res chain seq x y z
N MET A 1 15.10 5.46 -7.39
CA MET A 1 13.80 6.10 -7.67
C MET A 1 13.94 6.93 -8.94
N ASP A 2 12.87 7.14 -9.70
CA ASP A 2 12.84 7.98 -10.90
C ASP A 2 13.35 9.42 -10.60
N PRO A 3 14.36 9.95 -11.33
CA PRO A 3 14.96 11.26 -11.03
C PRO A 3 13.96 12.43 -11.07
N ASN A 4 13.03 12.41 -12.03
CA ASN A 4 12.01 13.46 -12.15
C ASN A 4 11.04 13.43 -10.96
N TYR A 5 10.66 12.23 -10.51
CA TYR A 5 9.85 12.05 -9.31
C TYR A 5 10.58 12.51 -8.04
N ILE A 6 11.88 12.20 -7.90
CA ILE A 6 12.71 12.71 -6.80
C ILE A 6 12.69 14.24 -6.77
N ALA A 7 12.92 14.89 -7.91
CA ALA A 7 12.93 16.35 -7.99
C ALA A 7 11.56 16.96 -7.60
N ALA A 8 10.46 16.34 -8.05
CA ALA A 8 9.12 16.77 -7.68
C ALA A 8 8.83 16.60 -6.18
N LEU A 9 9.24 15.48 -5.58
CA LEU A 9 9.10 15.23 -4.15
C LEU A 9 9.95 16.20 -3.31
N LYS A 10 11.22 16.42 -3.65
CA LYS A 10 12.09 17.37 -2.94
C LYS A 10 11.58 18.81 -2.95
N ARG A 11 10.87 19.21 -4.01
CA ARG A 11 10.23 20.54 -4.07
C ARG A 11 9.04 20.66 -3.12
N ARG A 12 8.33 19.55 -2.86
CA ARG A 12 7.18 19.51 -1.95
C ARG A 12 7.58 19.27 -0.51
N CYS A 13 8.58 18.42 -0.29
CA CYS A 13 9.07 17.99 1.02
C CYS A 13 10.51 18.49 1.19
N PRO A 14 10.73 19.76 1.59
CA PRO A 14 12.05 20.26 1.89
C PRO A 14 12.67 19.49 3.08
N PRO A 15 14.01 19.49 3.21
CA PRO A 15 14.68 18.85 4.35
C PRO A 15 14.10 19.33 5.69
N ALA A 16 13.92 18.40 6.64
CA ALA A 16 13.33 18.59 7.97
C ALA A 16 11.81 18.88 8.02
N ASP A 17 11.11 18.91 6.88
CA ASP A 17 9.64 18.99 6.89
C ASP A 17 9.02 17.64 7.25
N THR A 18 8.24 17.63 8.34
CA THR A 18 7.50 16.47 8.85
C THR A 18 5.99 16.61 8.73
N THR A 19 5.51 17.68 8.07
CA THR A 19 4.10 18.07 8.06
C THR A 19 3.47 17.97 6.68
N THR A 20 4.26 18.12 5.62
CA THR A 20 3.73 18.01 4.25
C THR A 20 3.24 16.60 3.94
N ILE A 21 1.99 16.53 3.50
CA ILE A 21 1.37 15.30 3.02
C ILE A 21 1.49 15.25 1.49
N VAL A 22 1.95 14.11 0.98
CA VAL A 22 1.97 13.79 -0.44
C VAL A 22 1.17 12.52 -0.69
N GLN A 23 0.72 12.36 -1.93
CA GLN A 23 -0.08 11.21 -2.33
C GLN A 23 0.81 9.98 -2.44
N MET A 24 0.37 8.85 -1.87
CA MET A 24 1.02 7.55 -2.04
C MET A 24 0.93 7.05 -3.49
N ASP A 25 -0.19 7.34 -4.15
CA ASP A 25 -0.48 7.00 -5.54
C ASP A 25 -0.87 8.27 -6.35
N PRO A 26 0.11 9.08 -6.80
CA PRO A 26 -0.19 10.29 -7.56
C PRO A 26 -0.86 9.97 -8.91
N GLY A 27 -2.04 10.52 -9.13
CA GLY A 27 -2.87 10.25 -10.32
C GLY A 27 -4.13 9.46 -9.98
N SER A 28 -4.03 8.49 -9.05
CA SER A 28 -5.16 7.67 -8.61
C SER A 28 -5.41 7.66 -7.10
N PHE A 29 -4.87 8.61 -6.35
CA PHE A 29 -4.91 8.69 -4.88
C PHE A 29 -6.29 8.61 -4.19
N LYS A 30 -7.40 8.71 -4.93
CA LYS A 30 -8.77 8.55 -4.42
C LYS A 30 -9.45 7.25 -4.84
N ASN A 31 -8.84 6.49 -5.75
CA ASN A 31 -9.35 5.23 -6.24
C ASN A 31 -8.53 4.10 -5.64
N PHE A 32 -9.18 2.94 -5.53
CA PHE A 32 -8.50 1.71 -5.19
C PHE A 32 -8.37 0.90 -6.49
N ASP A 33 -7.16 0.84 -7.03
CA ASP A 33 -6.86 0.19 -8.31
C ASP A 33 -5.40 -0.31 -8.34
N THR A 34 -4.90 -0.63 -9.53
CA THR A 34 -3.55 -1.15 -9.73
C THR A 34 -2.51 -0.09 -10.16
N ASP A 35 -2.85 1.20 -10.20
CA ASP A 35 -1.90 2.26 -10.56
C ASP A 35 -0.72 2.34 -9.58
N TYR A 36 -0.94 1.97 -8.31
CA TYR A 36 0.11 1.71 -7.32
C TYR A 36 1.25 0.83 -7.89
N TYR A 37 0.94 -0.30 -8.52
CA TYR A 37 1.95 -1.19 -9.10
C TYR A 37 2.59 -0.61 -10.35
N THR A 38 1.84 0.17 -11.14
CA THR A 38 2.36 0.93 -12.28
C THR A 38 3.41 1.95 -11.82
N LEU A 39 3.17 2.66 -10.71
CA LEU A 39 4.11 3.61 -10.14
C LEU A 39 5.36 2.92 -9.61
N ILE A 40 5.21 1.81 -8.88
CA ILE A 40 6.37 1.04 -8.40
C ILE A 40 7.22 0.56 -9.58
N ARG A 41 6.60 0.00 -10.63
CA ARG A 41 7.32 -0.43 -11.85
C ARG A 41 8.08 0.72 -12.51
N LYS A 42 7.52 1.94 -12.50
CA LYS A 42 8.18 3.18 -12.97
C LYS A 42 9.23 3.71 -11.99
N ARG A 43 9.54 2.98 -10.91
CA ARG A 43 10.43 3.39 -9.80
C ARG A 43 9.96 4.67 -9.11
N ARG A 44 8.63 4.83 -8.99
CA ARG A 44 7.92 5.97 -8.37
C ARG A 44 7.12 5.60 -7.10
N GLY A 45 7.44 4.48 -6.45
CA GLY A 45 6.91 4.20 -5.10
C GLY A 45 7.39 5.27 -4.11
N LEU A 46 6.51 5.72 -3.20
CA LEU A 46 6.84 6.82 -2.29
C LEU A 46 7.79 6.36 -1.18
N LEU A 47 7.49 5.21 -0.57
CA LEU A 47 8.27 4.68 0.55
C LEU A 47 9.36 3.75 0.05
N GLN A 48 10.43 3.61 0.85
CA GLN A 48 11.48 2.63 0.60
C GLN A 48 10.91 1.20 0.57
N THR A 49 9.91 0.91 1.41
CA THR A 49 9.22 -0.39 1.46
C THR A 49 8.48 -0.69 0.17
N ASP A 50 7.88 0.30 -0.49
CA ASP A 50 7.23 0.13 -1.80
C ASP A 50 8.27 -0.19 -2.87
N ALA A 51 9.38 0.56 -2.89
CA ALA A 51 10.47 0.32 -3.84
C ALA A 51 11.15 -1.04 -3.64
N ALA A 52 11.17 -1.54 -2.40
CA ALA A 52 11.76 -2.83 -2.05
C ALA A 52 11.02 -4.02 -2.69
N LEU A 53 9.77 -3.86 -3.11
CA LEU A 53 9.05 -4.89 -3.86
C LEU A 53 9.76 -5.27 -5.18
N LEU A 54 10.61 -4.40 -5.73
CA LEU A 54 11.41 -4.71 -6.91
C LEU A 54 12.73 -5.43 -6.61
N ASN A 55 13.14 -5.53 -5.34
CA ASN A 55 14.43 -6.11 -4.95
C ASN A 55 14.39 -7.64 -4.84
N ASN A 56 13.20 -8.23 -4.73
CA ASN A 56 13.01 -9.68 -4.71
C ASN A 56 12.31 -10.12 -6.01
N ASN A 57 12.74 -11.26 -6.57
CA ASN A 57 12.25 -11.75 -7.87
C ASN A 57 10.75 -12.11 -7.85
N VAL A 58 10.25 -12.71 -6.77
CA VAL A 58 8.85 -13.11 -6.61
C VAL A 58 7.96 -11.86 -6.53
N THR A 59 8.29 -10.92 -5.66
CA THR A 59 7.51 -9.68 -5.52
C THR A 59 7.62 -8.78 -6.75
N SER A 60 8.77 -8.77 -7.42
CA SER A 60 8.96 -8.03 -8.66
C SER A 60 8.09 -8.61 -9.79
N ALA A 61 7.98 -9.93 -9.90
CA ALA A 61 7.07 -10.56 -10.85
C ALA A 61 5.59 -10.22 -10.54
N TYR A 62 5.22 -10.19 -9.27
CA TYR A 62 3.88 -9.77 -8.82
C TYR A 62 3.57 -8.32 -9.22
N VAL A 63 4.51 -7.39 -8.97
CA VAL A 63 4.39 -5.98 -9.41
C VAL A 63 4.20 -5.91 -10.93
N GLN A 64 4.95 -6.69 -11.70
CA GLN A 64 4.83 -6.71 -13.16
C GLN A 64 3.46 -7.19 -13.62
N LEU A 65 2.96 -8.28 -13.05
CA LEU A 65 1.64 -8.83 -13.34
C LEU A 65 0.54 -7.78 -13.13
N HIS A 66 0.49 -7.18 -11.94
CA HIS A 66 -0.59 -6.26 -11.57
C HIS A 66 -0.43 -4.84 -12.12
N SER A 67 0.76 -4.46 -12.60
CA SER A 67 0.95 -3.22 -13.36
C SER A 67 0.36 -3.26 -14.79
N SER A 68 -0.12 -4.43 -15.24
CA SER A 68 -0.75 -4.60 -16.54
C SER A 68 -2.28 -4.65 -16.42
N SER A 69 -3.00 -4.21 -17.44
CA SER A 69 -4.47 -4.21 -17.43
C SER A 69 -5.07 -5.60 -17.25
N SER A 70 -4.38 -6.66 -17.68
CA SER A 70 -4.82 -8.04 -17.46
C SER A 70 -4.68 -8.50 -16.00
N GLY A 71 -3.82 -7.85 -15.21
CA GLY A 71 -3.59 -8.18 -13.81
C GLY A 71 -4.55 -7.49 -12.83
N THR A 72 -5.42 -6.58 -13.27
CA THR A 72 -6.32 -5.85 -12.37
C THR A 72 -7.31 -6.79 -11.67
N SER A 73 -7.96 -7.69 -12.41
CA SER A 73 -8.93 -8.63 -11.83
C SER A 73 -8.31 -9.57 -10.79
N SER A 74 -7.13 -10.12 -11.10
CA SER A 74 -6.41 -10.99 -10.16
C SER A 74 -5.93 -10.24 -8.92
N PHE A 75 -5.51 -8.97 -9.05
CA PHE A 75 -5.17 -8.14 -7.89
C PHE A 75 -6.33 -8.02 -6.91
N PHE A 76 -7.53 -7.67 -7.40
CA PHE A 76 -8.69 -7.52 -6.52
C PHE A 76 -9.07 -8.82 -5.81
N LYS A 77 -8.94 -9.95 -6.50
CA LYS A 77 -9.12 -11.26 -5.88
C LYS A 77 -8.09 -11.52 -4.78
N ASP A 78 -6.81 -11.36 -5.09
CA ASP A 78 -5.73 -11.62 -4.14
C ASP A 78 -5.78 -10.67 -2.94
N PHE A 79 -6.16 -9.42 -3.18
CA PHE A 79 -6.35 -8.42 -2.13
C PHE A 79 -7.48 -8.82 -1.17
N ALA A 80 -8.63 -9.25 -1.70
CA ALA A 80 -9.74 -9.72 -0.87
C ALA A 80 -9.34 -10.92 -0.01
N ASP A 81 -8.70 -11.93 -0.61
CA ASP A 81 -8.24 -13.12 0.09
C ASP A 81 -7.20 -12.76 1.18
N SER A 82 -6.29 -11.83 0.88
CA SER A 82 -5.26 -11.35 1.82
C SER A 82 -5.85 -10.57 2.99
N MET A 83 -6.85 -9.72 2.75
CA MET A 83 -7.51 -8.93 3.79
C MET A 83 -8.35 -9.78 4.73
N VAL A 84 -9.04 -10.81 4.22
CA VAL A 84 -9.73 -11.81 5.05
C VAL A 84 -8.74 -12.53 5.96
N LYS A 85 -7.61 -12.99 5.41
CA LYS A 85 -6.57 -13.66 6.18
C LYS A 85 -5.95 -12.75 7.24
N MET A 86 -5.68 -11.49 6.91
CA MET A 86 -5.13 -10.50 7.84
C MET A 86 -6.10 -10.21 9.00
N GLY A 87 -7.41 -10.15 8.74
CA GLY A 87 -8.43 -9.92 9.75
C GLY A 87 -8.58 -11.05 10.79
N GLN A 88 -7.94 -12.19 10.57
CA GLN A 88 -7.99 -13.35 11.48
C GLN A 88 -6.74 -13.47 12.36
N ILE A 89 -5.77 -12.56 12.23
CA ILE A 89 -4.54 -12.61 13.01
C ILE A 89 -4.85 -12.30 14.48
N GLY A 90 -4.59 -13.27 15.38
CA GLY A 90 -4.63 -13.06 16.83
C GLY A 90 -6.02 -12.72 17.40
N VAL A 91 -7.11 -13.11 16.72
CA VAL A 91 -8.47 -12.80 17.15
C VAL A 91 -8.85 -13.48 18.48
N LEU A 92 -9.64 -12.76 19.29
CA LEU A 92 -10.27 -13.31 20.50
C LEU A 92 -11.64 -13.90 20.12
N THR A 93 -11.88 -15.16 20.50
CA THR A 93 -13.10 -15.90 20.13
C THR A 93 -13.74 -16.58 21.34
N GLY A 94 -14.99 -17.02 21.19
CA GLY A 94 -15.74 -17.64 22.28
C GLY A 94 -15.97 -16.66 23.43
N SER A 95 -15.53 -17.01 24.63
CA SER A 95 -15.60 -16.18 25.83
C SER A 95 -14.33 -15.35 26.08
N ALA A 96 -13.33 -15.39 25.18
CA ALA A 96 -12.13 -14.57 25.32
C ALA A 96 -12.43 -13.11 24.93
N GLY A 97 -12.09 -12.16 25.80
CA GLY A 97 -12.31 -10.73 25.59
C GLY A 97 -13.70 -10.25 26.04
N HIS A 98 -14.15 -9.12 25.48
CA HIS A 98 -15.46 -8.54 25.77
C HIS A 98 -16.02 -7.73 24.60
N ILE A 99 -17.33 -7.63 24.49
CA ILE A 99 -17.99 -6.73 23.55
C ILE A 99 -18.04 -5.33 24.16
N ARG A 100 -17.19 -4.43 23.66
CA ARG A 100 -17.09 -3.06 24.17
C ARG A 100 -18.35 -2.26 23.90
N ARG A 101 -18.83 -1.53 24.91
CA ARG A 101 -19.88 -0.51 24.72
C ARG A 101 -19.31 0.77 24.10
N ILE A 102 -18.07 1.09 24.45
CA ILE A 102 -17.31 2.22 23.92
C ILE A 102 -15.94 1.69 23.49
N CYS A 103 -15.60 1.78 22.20
CA CYS A 103 -14.38 1.17 21.66
C CYS A 103 -13.09 1.67 22.33
N SER A 104 -13.08 2.92 22.80
CA SER A 104 -11.95 3.58 23.47
C SER A 104 -11.83 3.27 24.98
N ALA A 105 -12.77 2.51 25.56
CA ALA A 105 -12.75 2.16 26.97
C ALA A 105 -12.84 0.65 27.21
N ILE A 106 -12.30 0.21 28.34
CA ILE A 106 -12.58 -1.12 28.90
C ILE A 106 -13.95 -1.03 29.59
N ASN A 107 -14.75 -2.09 29.45
CA ASN A 107 -16.06 -2.16 30.10
C ASN A 107 -15.93 -2.30 31.62
#